data_AF-K4LIY8-F1
#
_entry.id   AF-K4LIY8-F1
#
_cell.length_a   1.000
_cell.length_b   1.000
_cell.length_c   1.000
_cell.angle_alpha   90.00
_cell.angle_beta   90.00
_cell.angle_gamma   90.00
#
_symmetry.space_group_name_H-M   'P 1'
#
loop_
_entity.id
_entity.type
_entity.pdbx_description
1 polymer ?
#
loop_
_entity_poly.entity_id
_entity_poly.type
_entity_poly.pdbx_seq_one_letter_code
_entity_poly.pdbx_strand_id
1 'polypeptide(L)'
;MSIGRRIAQRRRELNLNQTQLAEKAGLRPAAINQYESGERRPSYEALIKLAGALKVSTDYLIGSSEAGELTSDPTIKAIIKTMQCLTEEKRVKILNFAYFLINQSLSLEAPVFDDAGEYADYLLSQTGQSAPPVDIQFIAESLGIKIIETSGLEHEGILFKAPEGSIILLDEKSGSEIRKRFTIAHLLGHHIIPWHLKSAFFCRRHGTSSLKTEDVMEMEANRFAAALLMPKLHLEKEILEKRPSLEQLEQLAHKKYRVSLFALANALIEYTGKRYTLVNTGSMTIDKTFQGNRPVVETLHPHSFAAGLLSDPPAQKTSRGGYVPASYWFLDASPEEKVYEESMYNPEFGAVLTLLTAEI
;
A
#
# COMPACT_ATOMS: atom_id res chain seq x y z
N MET A 1 19.73 -7.07 -10.47
CA MET A 1 19.64 -5.70 -11.03
C MET A 1 18.55 -4.94 -10.30
N SER A 2 18.83 -3.77 -9.72
CA SER A 2 17.85 -3.00 -8.94
C SER A 2 16.71 -2.45 -9.79
N ILE A 3 15.56 -2.20 -9.17
CA ILE A 3 14.36 -1.66 -9.85
C ILE A 3 14.64 -0.38 -10.65
N GLY A 4 15.35 0.57 -10.06
CA GLY A 4 15.72 1.82 -10.72
C GLY A 4 16.52 1.60 -12.00
N ARG A 5 17.46 0.63 -11.99
CA ARG A 5 18.24 0.27 -13.17
C ARG A 5 17.36 -0.38 -14.25
N ARG A 6 16.37 -1.20 -13.86
CA ARG A 6 15.44 -1.83 -14.81
C ARG A 6 14.53 -0.80 -15.49
N ILE A 7 14.00 0.14 -14.71
CA ILE A 7 13.21 1.28 -15.21
C ILE A 7 14.05 2.07 -16.22
N ALA A 8 15.26 2.48 -15.83
CA ALA A 8 16.15 3.25 -16.70
C ALA A 8 16.51 2.49 -17.99
N GLN A 9 16.80 1.18 -17.88
CA GLN A 9 17.10 0.34 -19.02
C GLN A 9 15.91 0.26 -19.97
N ARG A 10 14.73 -0.14 -19.49
CA ARG A 10 13.55 -0.31 -20.33
C ARG A 10 13.08 0.99 -20.97
N ARG A 11 13.19 2.10 -20.24
CA ARG A 11 12.92 3.44 -20.76
C ARG A 11 13.81 3.76 -21.97
N ARG A 12 15.11 3.47 -21.88
CA ARG A 12 16.07 3.67 -22.98
C ARG A 12 15.79 2.75 -24.16
N GLU A 13 15.40 1.49 -23.92
CA GLU A 13 14.98 0.56 -24.99
C GLU A 13 13.76 1.08 -25.78
N LEU A 14 12.88 1.82 -25.12
CA LEU A 14 11.73 2.48 -25.74
C LEU A 14 12.05 3.87 -26.31
N ASN A 15 13.33 4.29 -26.30
CA ASN A 15 13.79 5.61 -26.74
C ASN A 15 13.08 6.79 -26.05
N LEU A 16 12.69 6.62 -24.78
CA LEU A 16 12.04 7.66 -23.99
C LEU A 16 13.07 8.41 -23.14
N ASN A 17 12.93 9.73 -23.00
CA ASN A 17 13.58 10.48 -21.94
C ASN A 17 12.77 10.40 -20.63
N GLN A 18 13.35 10.82 -19.50
CA GLN A 18 12.68 10.72 -18.18
C GLN A 18 11.35 11.51 -18.14
N THR A 19 11.29 12.66 -18.80
CA THR A 19 10.08 13.49 -18.89
C THR A 19 8.97 12.79 -19.67
N GLN A 20 9.30 12.16 -20.80
CA GLN A 20 8.34 11.41 -21.62
C GLN A 20 7.82 10.16 -20.91
N LEU A 21 8.68 9.48 -20.15
CA LEU A 21 8.21 8.36 -19.31
C LEU A 21 7.27 8.86 -18.22
N ALA A 22 7.61 9.98 -17.57
CA ALA A 22 6.78 10.57 -16.54
C ALA A 22 5.38 10.93 -17.08
N GLU A 23 5.33 11.60 -18.23
CA GLU A 23 4.07 11.95 -18.91
C GLU A 23 3.23 10.70 -19.23
N LYS A 24 3.85 9.67 -19.83
CA LYS A 24 3.17 8.40 -20.14
C LYS A 24 2.65 7.66 -18.90
N ALA A 25 3.37 7.73 -17.79
CA ALA A 25 3.00 7.09 -16.54
C ALA A 25 2.03 7.94 -15.70
N GLY A 26 1.74 9.20 -16.09
CA GLY A 26 1.02 10.13 -15.23
C GLY A 26 1.77 10.43 -13.91
N LEU A 27 3.11 10.41 -13.97
CA LEU A 27 4.04 10.69 -12.87
C LEU A 27 4.82 11.98 -13.16
N ARG A 28 5.60 12.45 -12.18
CA ARG A 28 6.47 13.62 -12.36
C ARG A 28 7.87 13.22 -12.85
N PRO A 29 8.52 14.02 -13.72
CA PRO A 29 9.88 13.74 -14.18
C PRO A 29 10.88 13.57 -13.04
N ALA A 30 10.75 14.38 -11.98
CA ALA A 30 11.56 14.26 -10.77
C ALA A 30 11.39 12.89 -10.08
N ALA A 31 10.16 12.35 -10.03
CA ALA A 31 9.90 11.03 -9.47
C ALA A 31 10.61 9.93 -10.28
N ILE A 32 10.59 10.01 -11.61
CA ILE A 32 11.33 9.07 -12.48
C ILE A 32 12.83 9.11 -12.18
N ASN A 33 13.41 10.29 -12.03
CA ASN A 33 14.82 10.42 -11.66
C ASN A 33 15.11 9.73 -10.31
N GLN A 34 14.34 10.07 -9.27
CA GLN A 34 14.51 9.46 -7.94
C GLN A 34 14.34 7.94 -7.95
N TYR A 35 13.44 7.41 -8.78
CA TYR A 35 13.27 5.97 -8.95
C TYR A 35 14.47 5.33 -9.66
N GLU A 36 14.97 5.96 -10.74
CA GLU A 36 16.11 5.45 -11.51
C GLU A 36 17.43 5.53 -10.76
N SER A 37 17.62 6.57 -9.95
CA SER A 37 18.80 6.75 -9.07
C SER A 37 18.76 5.82 -7.85
N GLY A 38 17.57 5.36 -7.45
CA GLY A 38 17.34 4.57 -6.25
C GLY A 38 17.20 5.40 -4.97
N GLU A 39 17.21 6.73 -5.09
CA GLU A 39 16.95 7.68 -3.99
C GLU A 39 15.55 7.49 -3.40
N ARG A 40 14.57 7.15 -4.25
CA ARG A 40 13.21 6.84 -3.84
C ARG A 40 12.76 5.52 -4.43
N ARG A 41 11.96 4.76 -3.68
CA ARG A 41 11.30 3.55 -4.19
C ARG A 41 9.93 3.90 -4.75
N PRO A 42 9.53 3.34 -5.92
CA PRO A 42 8.17 3.48 -6.42
C PRO A 42 7.16 2.94 -5.39
N SER A 43 6.06 3.67 -5.16
CA SER A 43 4.88 3.10 -4.50
C SER A 43 4.25 2.02 -5.39
N TYR A 44 3.33 1.22 -4.85
CA TYR A 44 2.57 0.24 -5.65
C TYR A 44 1.85 0.90 -6.84
N GLU A 45 1.18 2.03 -6.62
CA GLU A 45 0.51 2.78 -7.68
C GLU A 45 1.51 3.28 -8.74
N ALA A 46 2.65 3.84 -8.31
CA ALA A 46 3.68 4.29 -9.24
C ALA A 46 4.26 3.12 -10.03
N LEU A 47 4.40 1.95 -9.41
CA LEU A 47 4.89 0.73 -10.03
C LEU A 47 3.94 0.23 -11.13
N ILE A 48 2.61 0.19 -10.89
CA ILE A 48 1.61 -0.14 -11.92
C ILE A 48 1.69 0.86 -13.08
N LYS A 49 1.70 2.16 -12.76
CA LYS A 49 1.81 3.24 -13.76
C LYS A 49 3.07 3.12 -14.62
N LEU A 50 4.21 2.82 -13.99
CA LEU A 50 5.49 2.59 -14.67
C LEU A 50 5.45 1.34 -15.54
N ALA A 51 4.92 0.22 -15.03
CA ALA A 51 4.78 -1.02 -15.77
C ALA A 51 3.93 -0.83 -17.03
N GLY A 52 2.77 -0.17 -16.90
CA GLY A 52 1.92 0.20 -18.04
C GLY A 52 2.63 1.09 -19.05
N ALA A 53 3.29 2.16 -18.60
CA ALA A 53 4.01 3.09 -19.48
C ALA A 53 5.22 2.45 -20.19
N LEU A 54 5.91 1.52 -19.53
CA LEU A 54 7.08 0.79 -20.04
C LEU A 54 6.70 -0.50 -20.79
N LYS A 55 5.40 -0.84 -20.85
CA LYS A 55 4.87 -2.04 -21.51
C LYS A 55 5.57 -3.32 -21.04
N VAL A 56 5.71 -3.45 -19.72
CA VAL A 56 6.31 -4.62 -19.04
C VAL A 56 5.45 -4.97 -17.82
N SER A 57 5.64 -6.16 -17.26
CA SER A 57 5.03 -6.49 -15.97
C SER A 57 5.73 -5.75 -14.83
N THR A 58 5.04 -5.62 -13.70
CA THR A 58 5.62 -5.17 -12.44
C THR A 58 6.77 -6.09 -12.02
N ASP A 59 6.63 -7.42 -12.17
CA ASP A 59 7.68 -8.42 -11.89
C ASP A 59 8.99 -8.15 -12.63
N TYR A 60 8.91 -7.78 -13.91
CA TYR A 60 10.09 -7.46 -14.71
C TYR A 60 10.85 -6.28 -14.10
N LEU A 61 10.14 -5.25 -13.63
CA LEU A 61 10.75 -4.05 -13.05
C LEU A 61 11.44 -4.34 -11.73
N ILE A 62 10.91 -5.23 -10.93
CA ILE A 62 11.38 -5.45 -9.55
C ILE A 62 12.44 -6.53 -9.50
N GLY A 63 12.47 -7.36 -10.54
CA GLY A 63 13.60 -8.18 -10.85
C GLY A 63 13.54 -9.59 -10.29
N SER A 64 12.33 -10.13 -10.18
CA SER A 64 12.08 -11.57 -10.22
C SER A 64 12.71 -12.09 -11.52
N SER A 65 13.95 -12.55 -11.43
CA SER A 65 14.77 -13.02 -12.57
C SER A 65 14.13 -14.19 -13.32
N GLU A 66 13.12 -14.82 -12.72
CA GLU A 66 12.35 -15.90 -13.34
C GLU A 66 11.53 -15.43 -14.56
N ALA A 67 11.11 -14.15 -14.65
CA ALA A 67 10.28 -13.70 -15.77
C ALA A 67 11.01 -13.72 -17.14
N GLY A 68 12.34 -13.60 -17.13
CA GLY A 68 13.16 -13.70 -18.35
C GLY A 68 13.33 -15.14 -18.85
N GLU A 69 13.29 -16.13 -17.95
CA GLU A 69 13.36 -17.56 -18.31
C GLU A 69 11.96 -18.15 -18.60
N LEU A 70 10.93 -17.77 -17.83
CA LEU A 70 9.53 -18.21 -18.03
C LEU A 70 8.98 -17.82 -19.40
N THR A 71 9.37 -16.65 -19.93
CA THR A 71 8.93 -16.18 -21.25
C THR A 71 9.72 -16.79 -22.41
N SER A 72 10.73 -17.64 -22.16
CA SER A 72 11.50 -18.32 -23.21
C SER A 72 10.86 -19.64 -23.67
N ASP A 73 10.14 -20.32 -22.78
CA ASP A 73 9.46 -21.60 -23.03
C ASP A 73 8.42 -21.43 -24.16
N PRO A 74 8.53 -22.19 -25.27
CA PRO A 74 7.58 -22.14 -26.38
C PRO A 74 6.12 -22.42 -25.96
N THR A 75 5.91 -23.29 -24.97
CA THR A 75 4.60 -23.65 -24.42
C THR A 75 3.99 -22.46 -23.70
N ILE A 76 4.76 -21.79 -22.83
CA ILE A 76 4.28 -20.60 -22.11
C ILE A 76 3.98 -19.46 -23.09
N LYS A 77 4.84 -19.26 -24.11
CA LYS A 77 4.57 -18.30 -25.19
C LYS A 77 3.25 -18.61 -25.92
N ALA A 78 3.03 -19.88 -26.28
CA ALA A 78 1.82 -20.31 -26.95
C ALA A 78 0.57 -20.11 -26.08
N ILE A 79 0.65 -20.42 -24.78
CA ILE A 79 -0.43 -20.17 -23.82
C ILE A 79 -0.75 -18.67 -23.76
N ILE A 80 0.24 -17.80 -23.54
CA ILE A 80 0.05 -16.35 -23.49
C ILE A 80 -0.61 -15.83 -24.77
N LYS A 81 -0.09 -16.24 -25.94
CA LYS A 81 -0.65 -15.82 -27.24
C LYS A 81 -2.07 -16.33 -27.46
N THR A 82 -2.36 -17.55 -27.04
CA THR A 82 -3.71 -18.13 -27.12
C THR A 82 -4.67 -17.35 -26.22
N MET A 83 -4.28 -17.05 -24.98
CA MET A 83 -5.09 -16.28 -24.03
C MET A 83 -5.47 -14.90 -24.57
N GLN A 84 -4.56 -14.22 -25.29
CA GLN A 84 -4.82 -12.93 -25.93
C GLN A 84 -5.91 -12.97 -27.01
N CYS A 85 -6.17 -14.13 -27.62
CA CYS A 85 -7.18 -14.32 -28.66
C CYS A 85 -8.55 -14.76 -28.11
N LEU A 86 -8.66 -14.97 -26.79
CA LEU A 86 -9.88 -15.46 -26.15
C LEU A 86 -10.72 -14.32 -25.57
N THR A 87 -12.04 -14.54 -25.52
CA THR A 87 -12.98 -13.70 -24.77
C THR A 87 -12.74 -13.84 -23.27
N GLU A 88 -13.13 -12.83 -22.48
CA GLU A 88 -12.99 -12.86 -21.01
C GLU A 88 -13.61 -14.13 -20.39
N GLU A 89 -14.83 -14.49 -20.81
CA GLU A 89 -15.52 -15.71 -20.34
C GLU A 89 -14.68 -16.97 -20.56
N LYS A 90 -14.03 -17.09 -21.73
CA LYS A 90 -13.18 -18.26 -22.04
C LYS A 90 -11.87 -18.22 -21.26
N ARG A 91 -11.29 -17.05 -21.02
CA ARG A 91 -10.09 -16.90 -20.18
C ARG A 91 -10.36 -17.33 -18.75
N VAL A 92 -11.52 -16.96 -18.19
CA VAL A 92 -11.94 -17.39 -16.84
C VAL A 92 -12.09 -18.92 -16.76
N LYS A 93 -12.67 -19.57 -17.78
CA LYS A 93 -12.75 -21.05 -17.82
C LYS A 93 -11.37 -21.71 -17.81
N ILE A 94 -10.41 -21.17 -18.57
CA ILE A 94 -9.03 -21.68 -18.58
C ILE A 94 -8.37 -21.43 -17.22
N LEU A 95 -8.59 -20.26 -16.62
CA LEU A 95 -8.08 -19.95 -15.29
C LEU A 95 -8.60 -20.97 -14.27
N ASN A 96 -9.91 -21.22 -14.23
CA ASN A 96 -10.51 -22.24 -13.35
C ASN A 96 -9.89 -23.62 -13.55
N PHE A 97 -9.64 -24.01 -14.82
CA PHE A 97 -8.97 -25.27 -15.12
C PHE A 97 -7.51 -25.29 -14.66
N ALA A 98 -6.77 -24.19 -14.82
CA ALA A 98 -5.40 -24.07 -14.30
C ALA A 98 -5.36 -24.18 -12.77
N TYR A 99 -6.30 -23.55 -12.06
CA TYR A 99 -6.48 -23.70 -10.62
C TYR A 99 -6.74 -25.15 -10.22
N PHE A 100 -7.66 -25.82 -10.92
CA PHE A 100 -7.93 -27.24 -10.72
C PHE A 100 -6.66 -28.09 -10.88
N LEU A 101 -5.83 -27.83 -11.90
CA LEU A 101 -4.59 -28.58 -12.14
C LEU A 101 -3.54 -28.39 -11.02
N ILE A 102 -3.52 -27.25 -10.34
CA ILE A 102 -2.63 -27.00 -9.20
C ILE A 102 -3.27 -27.41 -7.86
N ASN A 103 -4.42 -28.11 -7.89
CA ASN A 103 -5.22 -28.49 -6.72
C ASN A 103 -5.58 -27.27 -5.85
N GLN A 104 -5.94 -26.16 -6.49
CA GLN A 104 -6.47 -24.98 -5.80
C GLN A 104 -7.83 -24.62 -6.40
N SER A 105 -8.61 -23.84 -5.66
CA SER A 105 -9.82 -23.21 -6.15
C SER A 105 -9.65 -21.70 -6.09
N LEU A 106 -10.32 -20.99 -7.02
CA LEU A 106 -10.47 -19.55 -6.88
C LEU A 106 -11.35 -19.27 -5.66
N SER A 107 -10.85 -18.45 -4.76
CA SER A 107 -11.53 -18.09 -3.52
C SER A 107 -12.77 -17.22 -3.76
N LEU A 108 -12.85 -16.58 -4.92
CA LEU A 108 -14.00 -15.79 -5.37
C LEU A 108 -14.29 -16.11 -6.84
N GLU A 109 -15.56 -16.26 -7.18
CA GLU A 109 -16.05 -16.12 -8.56
C GLU A 109 -16.07 -14.63 -8.97
N ALA A 110 -14.93 -13.95 -8.79
CA ALA A 110 -14.75 -12.55 -9.12
C ALA A 110 -14.18 -12.39 -10.53
N PRO A 111 -14.44 -11.25 -11.19
CA PRO A 111 -13.56 -10.77 -12.25
C PRO A 111 -12.11 -10.68 -11.73
N VAL A 112 -11.15 -10.86 -12.63
CA VAL A 112 -9.74 -10.60 -12.32
C VAL A 112 -9.52 -9.09 -12.47
N PHE A 113 -9.11 -8.46 -11.39
CA PHE A 113 -8.78 -7.04 -11.31
C PHE A 113 -7.27 -6.81 -11.41
N ASP A 114 -6.87 -5.65 -11.95
CA ASP A 114 -5.47 -5.22 -12.03
C ASP A 114 -4.99 -4.59 -10.71
N ASP A 115 -5.91 -4.08 -9.89
CA ASP A 115 -5.62 -3.46 -8.60
C ASP A 115 -6.08 -4.37 -7.45
N ALA A 116 -5.17 -4.70 -6.53
CA ALA A 116 -5.45 -5.46 -5.32
C ALA A 116 -6.59 -4.86 -4.46
N GLY A 117 -6.78 -3.53 -4.47
CA GLY A 117 -7.88 -2.86 -3.77
C GLY A 117 -9.27 -3.18 -4.34
N GLU A 118 -9.39 -3.42 -5.64
CA GLU A 118 -10.67 -3.72 -6.29
C GLU A 118 -11.22 -5.09 -5.85
N TYR A 119 -10.34 -6.05 -5.52
CA TYR A 119 -10.77 -7.30 -4.90
C TYR A 119 -11.41 -7.09 -3.52
N ALA A 120 -10.90 -6.13 -2.73
CA ALA A 120 -11.48 -5.80 -1.44
C ALA A 120 -12.87 -5.16 -1.63
N ASP A 121 -12.98 -4.19 -2.53
CA ASP A 121 -14.27 -3.57 -2.87
C ASP A 121 -15.30 -4.60 -3.35
N TYR A 122 -14.88 -5.53 -4.20
CA TYR A 122 -15.72 -6.64 -4.66
C TYR A 122 -16.19 -7.50 -3.48
N LEU A 123 -15.28 -7.94 -2.60
CA LEU A 123 -15.62 -8.74 -1.43
C LEU A 123 -16.60 -8.04 -0.49
N LEU A 124 -16.42 -6.74 -0.25
CA LEU A 124 -17.34 -5.94 0.56
C LEU A 124 -18.73 -5.87 -0.07
N SER A 125 -18.81 -5.78 -1.40
CA SER A 125 -20.08 -5.78 -2.12
C SER A 125 -20.82 -7.11 -2.00
N GLN A 126 -20.11 -8.24 -2.06
CA GLN A 126 -20.69 -9.59 -1.98
C GLN A 126 -21.14 -9.92 -0.56
N THR A 127 -20.37 -9.52 0.44
CA THR A 127 -20.63 -9.81 1.86
C THR A 127 -21.61 -8.82 2.52
N GLY A 128 -21.89 -7.69 1.87
CA GLY A 128 -22.68 -6.59 2.43
C GLY A 128 -21.97 -5.77 3.51
N GLN A 129 -20.69 -6.07 3.81
CA GLN A 129 -19.89 -5.45 4.87
C GLN A 129 -19.32 -4.07 4.49
N SER A 130 -20.05 -3.28 3.71
CA SER A 130 -19.55 -2.01 3.14
C SER A 130 -19.30 -0.89 4.17
N ALA A 131 -19.88 -0.99 5.38
CA ALA A 131 -19.78 0.03 6.41
C ALA A 131 -18.71 -0.31 7.48
N PRO A 132 -17.89 0.66 7.91
CA PRO A 132 -16.94 0.45 9.00
C PRO A 132 -17.62 0.48 10.39
N PRO A 133 -17.10 -0.29 11.37
CA PRO A 133 -15.97 -1.21 11.25
C PRO A 133 -16.38 -2.49 10.52
N VAL A 134 -15.58 -2.89 9.52
CA VAL A 134 -15.80 -4.11 8.74
C VAL A 134 -15.60 -5.34 9.63
N ASP A 135 -16.54 -6.28 9.61
CA ASP A 135 -16.40 -7.54 10.36
C ASP A 135 -15.51 -8.53 9.61
N ILE A 136 -14.21 -8.50 9.91
CA ILE A 136 -13.21 -9.38 9.29
C ILE A 136 -13.36 -10.85 9.67
N GLN A 137 -13.95 -11.14 10.85
CA GLN A 137 -14.20 -12.52 11.27
C GLN A 137 -15.30 -13.11 10.40
N PHE A 138 -16.41 -12.38 10.24
CA PHE A 138 -17.48 -12.77 9.33
C PHE A 138 -16.97 -12.95 7.90
N ILE A 139 -16.12 -12.04 7.39
CA ILE A 139 -15.55 -12.17 6.05
C ILE A 139 -14.71 -13.45 5.94
N ALA A 140 -13.82 -13.73 6.90
CA ALA A 140 -13.01 -14.94 6.89
C ALA A 140 -13.89 -16.20 6.92
N GLU A 141 -14.92 -16.23 7.77
CA GLU A 141 -15.89 -17.33 7.87
C GLU A 141 -16.66 -17.54 6.56
N SER A 142 -17.09 -16.44 5.90
CA SER A 142 -17.79 -16.50 4.61
C SER A 142 -16.94 -17.07 3.47
N LEU A 143 -15.61 -16.98 3.61
CA LEU A 143 -14.63 -17.57 2.69
C LEU A 143 -14.22 -19.00 3.12
N GLY A 144 -14.80 -19.55 4.18
CA GLY A 144 -14.44 -20.86 4.73
C GLY A 144 -13.07 -20.88 5.41
N ILE A 145 -12.55 -19.72 5.84
CA ILE A 145 -11.24 -19.58 6.47
C ILE A 145 -11.42 -19.62 7.99
N LYS A 146 -10.71 -20.55 8.64
CA LYS A 146 -10.69 -20.63 10.11
C LYS A 146 -9.57 -19.78 10.67
N ILE A 147 -9.89 -18.89 11.60
CA ILE A 147 -8.91 -18.11 12.35
C ILE A 147 -8.66 -18.78 13.70
N ILE A 148 -7.41 -19.07 14.02
CA ILE A 148 -7.00 -19.73 15.26
C ILE A 148 -5.91 -18.88 15.91
N GLU A 149 -6.14 -18.45 17.14
CA GLU A 149 -5.08 -17.84 17.95
C GLU A 149 -4.20 -18.92 18.58
N THR A 150 -2.88 -18.70 18.58
CA THR A 150 -1.91 -19.63 19.15
C THR A 150 -0.67 -18.88 19.64
N SER A 151 0.06 -19.48 20.57
CA SER A 151 1.27 -18.89 21.14
C SER A 151 2.54 -19.46 20.50
N GLY A 152 3.58 -18.65 20.38
CA GLY A 152 4.93 -19.14 20.04
C GLY A 152 5.25 -19.11 18.56
N LEU A 153 4.52 -18.31 17.78
CA LEU A 153 4.86 -18.06 16.38
C LEU A 153 6.00 -17.05 16.28
N GLU A 154 6.87 -17.23 15.29
CA GLU A 154 7.89 -16.22 14.92
C GLU A 154 7.30 -15.02 14.16
N HIS A 155 6.09 -15.19 13.63
CA HIS A 155 5.38 -14.23 12.79
C HIS A 155 4.07 -13.84 13.46
N GLU A 156 3.56 -12.64 13.16
CA GLU A 156 2.31 -12.15 13.73
C GLU A 156 1.10 -12.95 13.24
N GLY A 157 1.15 -13.43 12.00
CA GLY A 157 0.15 -14.33 11.47
C GLY A 157 0.68 -15.16 10.31
N ILE A 158 0.07 -16.32 10.11
CA ILE A 158 0.41 -17.27 9.05
C ILE A 158 -0.89 -17.73 8.38
N LEU A 159 -0.96 -17.63 7.06
CA LEU A 159 -2.01 -18.25 6.26
C LEU A 159 -1.49 -19.57 5.71
N PHE A 160 -2.27 -20.64 5.88
CA PHE A 160 -2.12 -21.90 5.16
C PHE A 160 -3.30 -22.08 4.21
N LYS A 161 -3.01 -22.23 2.92
CA LYS A 161 -4.00 -22.48 1.87
C LYS A 161 -4.08 -23.99 1.61
N ALA A 162 -5.29 -24.54 1.66
CA ALA A 162 -5.56 -25.94 1.36
C ALA A 162 -6.89 -26.10 0.61
N PRO A 163 -7.07 -27.16 -0.19
CA PRO A 163 -8.30 -27.41 -0.96
C PRO A 163 -9.54 -27.54 -0.07
N GLU A 164 -9.37 -28.16 1.09
CA GLU A 164 -10.44 -28.48 2.06
C GLU A 164 -10.84 -27.26 2.93
N GLY A 165 -10.17 -26.12 2.75
CA GLY A 165 -10.34 -24.92 3.56
C GLY A 165 -9.01 -24.34 4.04
N SER A 166 -8.92 -23.01 4.07
CA SER A 166 -7.71 -22.31 4.52
C SER A 166 -7.77 -22.01 6.02
N ILE A 167 -6.60 -21.86 6.64
CA ILE A 167 -6.48 -21.55 8.06
C ILE A 167 -5.55 -20.35 8.23
N ILE A 168 -5.95 -19.40 9.06
CA ILE A 168 -5.10 -18.32 9.55
C ILE A 168 -4.73 -18.63 11.00
N LEU A 169 -3.44 -18.75 11.28
CA LEU A 169 -2.89 -18.77 12.64
C LEU A 169 -2.47 -17.36 13.02
N LEU A 170 -2.91 -16.87 14.17
CA LEU A 170 -2.49 -15.57 14.72
C LEU A 170 -1.73 -15.77 16.01
N ASP A 171 -0.62 -15.05 16.17
CA ASP A 171 0.14 -15.09 17.42
C ASP A 171 -0.64 -14.35 18.52
N GLU A 172 -0.84 -14.97 19.68
CA GLU A 172 -1.51 -14.31 20.81
C GLU A 172 -0.80 -13.02 21.24
N LYS A 173 0.52 -12.96 21.03
CA LYS A 173 1.36 -11.79 21.32
C LYS A 173 1.39 -10.73 20.21
N SER A 174 0.60 -10.89 19.14
CA SER A 174 0.58 -9.98 17.98
C SER A 174 -0.07 -8.61 18.29
N GLY A 175 0.53 -7.86 19.21
CA GLY A 175 0.18 -6.47 19.50
C GLY A 175 -1.28 -6.23 19.89
N SER A 176 -1.77 -5.03 19.56
CA SER A 176 -3.14 -4.59 19.86
C SER A 176 -4.16 -5.22 18.90
N GLU A 177 -5.44 -5.16 19.27
CA GLU A 177 -6.56 -5.62 18.43
C GLU A 177 -6.52 -5.00 17.01
N ILE A 178 -6.17 -3.72 16.91
CA ILE A 178 -5.98 -3.02 15.62
C ILE A 178 -4.93 -3.73 14.74
N ARG A 179 -3.85 -4.22 15.37
CA ARG A 179 -2.77 -4.91 14.68
C ARG A 179 -3.22 -6.29 14.21
N LYS A 180 -3.85 -7.07 15.08
CA LYS A 180 -4.46 -8.37 14.72
C LYS A 180 -5.42 -8.23 13.53
N ARG A 181 -6.28 -7.22 13.56
CA ARG A 181 -7.23 -6.93 12.47
C ARG A 181 -6.55 -6.67 11.13
N PHE A 182 -5.49 -5.87 11.12
CA PHE A 182 -4.71 -5.62 9.91
C PHE A 182 -4.01 -6.89 9.41
N THR A 183 -3.41 -7.67 10.31
CA THR A 183 -2.76 -8.94 9.97
C THR A 183 -3.74 -9.92 9.31
N ILE A 184 -4.95 -10.07 9.85
CA ILE A 184 -6.01 -10.90 9.24
C ILE A 184 -6.34 -10.36 7.85
N ALA A 185 -6.65 -9.06 7.71
CA ALA A 185 -7.02 -8.47 6.44
C ALA A 185 -5.93 -8.62 5.37
N HIS A 186 -4.66 -8.51 5.76
CA HIS A 186 -3.51 -8.73 4.90
C HIS A 186 -3.43 -10.18 4.42
N LEU A 187 -3.58 -11.15 5.33
CA LEU A 187 -3.61 -12.57 4.97
C LEU A 187 -4.82 -12.93 4.10
N LEU A 188 -5.98 -12.31 4.31
CA LEU A 188 -7.13 -12.43 3.41
C LEU A 188 -6.79 -11.95 2.00
N GLY A 189 -5.98 -10.90 1.85
CA GLY A 189 -5.46 -10.46 0.56
C GLY A 189 -4.69 -11.57 -0.16
N HIS A 190 -3.76 -12.22 0.51
CA HIS A 190 -3.04 -13.38 -0.04
C HIS A 190 -3.93 -14.58 -0.38
N HIS A 191 -5.03 -14.74 0.34
CA HIS A 191 -6.00 -15.77 0.03
C HIS A 191 -6.80 -15.46 -1.23
N ILE A 192 -7.17 -14.19 -1.44
CA ILE A 192 -8.10 -13.76 -2.50
C ILE A 192 -7.40 -13.43 -3.81
N ILE A 193 -6.23 -12.78 -3.77
CA ILE A 193 -5.56 -12.30 -4.98
C ILE A 193 -5.12 -13.50 -5.82
N PRO A 194 -5.56 -13.63 -7.09
CA PRO A 194 -5.41 -14.87 -7.84
C PRO A 194 -3.95 -15.34 -7.99
N TRP A 195 -3.03 -14.44 -8.28
CA TRP A 195 -1.63 -14.80 -8.51
C TRP A 195 -0.83 -15.06 -7.21
N HIS A 196 -1.46 -14.97 -6.03
CA HIS A 196 -0.84 -15.30 -4.74
C HIS A 196 -0.96 -16.81 -4.47
N LEU A 197 -0.22 -17.61 -5.26
CA LEU A 197 -0.38 -19.07 -5.36
C LEU A 197 0.37 -19.91 -4.32
N LYS A 198 1.17 -19.29 -3.44
CA LYS A 198 1.94 -20.03 -2.43
C LYS A 198 1.01 -20.78 -1.46
N SER A 199 1.41 -21.96 -1.02
CA SER A 199 0.63 -22.74 -0.04
C SER A 199 0.63 -22.12 1.36
N ALA A 200 1.63 -21.29 1.67
CA ALA A 200 1.70 -20.56 2.92
C ALA A 200 2.21 -19.13 2.72
N PHE A 201 1.65 -18.19 3.50
CA PHE A 201 2.07 -16.81 3.59
C PHE A 201 2.30 -16.42 5.05
N PHE A 202 3.36 -15.64 5.29
CA PHE A 202 3.83 -15.31 6.63
C PHE A 202 3.81 -13.80 6.80
N CYS A 203 2.83 -13.29 7.54
CA CYS A 203 2.72 -11.86 7.76
C CYS A 203 3.65 -11.44 8.92
N ARG A 204 4.63 -10.60 8.57
CA ARG A 204 5.56 -9.88 9.47
C ARG A 204 6.24 -10.74 10.53
N ARG A 205 7.57 -10.90 10.39
CA ARG A 205 8.40 -11.44 11.47
C ARG A 205 8.51 -10.45 12.62
N HIS A 206 8.43 -10.92 13.86
CA HIS A 206 8.61 -10.07 15.03
C HIS A 206 9.90 -9.24 14.96
N GLY A 207 9.82 -7.94 15.28
CA GLY A 207 10.95 -7.01 15.23
C GLY A 207 11.26 -6.39 13.85
N THR A 208 10.49 -6.73 12.80
CA THR A 208 10.66 -6.13 11.45
C THR A 208 9.64 -5.02 11.17
N SER A 209 10.05 -3.97 10.45
CA SER A 209 9.15 -2.87 10.05
C SER A 209 8.35 -3.24 8.79
N SER A 210 7.04 -2.97 8.80
CA SER A 210 6.16 -3.17 7.61
C SER A 210 6.36 -2.15 6.49
N LEU A 211 7.18 -1.11 6.70
CA LEU A 211 7.27 0.02 5.78
C LEU A 211 8.34 -0.18 4.68
N LYS A 212 9.04 -1.31 4.63
CA LYS A 212 10.25 -1.54 3.81
C LYS A 212 10.28 -2.88 3.04
N THR A 213 9.15 -3.38 2.54
CA THR A 213 9.15 -4.55 1.65
C THR A 213 9.40 -4.17 0.18
N GLU A 214 10.15 -5.00 -0.55
CA GLU A 214 10.25 -4.97 -2.03
C GLU A 214 9.37 -6.04 -2.69
N ASP A 215 8.74 -6.90 -1.89
CA ASP A 215 7.89 -7.97 -2.39
C ASP A 215 6.54 -7.39 -2.83
N VAL A 216 6.20 -7.59 -4.11
CA VAL A 216 4.94 -7.15 -4.72
C VAL A 216 3.76 -7.73 -4.01
N MET A 217 3.79 -9.04 -3.70
CA MET A 217 2.65 -9.72 -3.10
C MET A 217 2.34 -9.10 -1.73
N GLU A 218 3.37 -8.74 -0.97
CA GLU A 218 3.22 -8.03 0.31
C GLU A 218 2.64 -6.62 0.12
N MET A 219 3.08 -5.89 -0.93
CA MET A 219 2.52 -4.58 -1.25
C MET A 219 1.05 -4.67 -1.66
N GLU A 220 0.68 -5.69 -2.44
CA GLU A 220 -0.67 -5.99 -2.88
C GLU A 220 -1.58 -6.39 -1.72
N ALA A 221 -1.11 -7.29 -0.85
CA ALA A 221 -1.83 -7.70 0.35
C ALA A 221 -2.06 -6.52 1.32
N ASN A 222 -1.06 -5.63 1.46
CA ASN A 222 -1.23 -4.40 2.23
C ASN A 222 -2.26 -3.45 1.61
N ARG A 223 -2.27 -3.32 0.28
CA ARG A 223 -3.26 -2.49 -0.43
C ARG A 223 -4.67 -3.06 -0.29
N PHE A 224 -4.83 -4.37 -0.48
CA PHE A 224 -6.08 -5.07 -0.25
C PHE A 224 -6.57 -4.85 1.19
N ALA A 225 -5.72 -5.05 2.19
CA ALA A 225 -6.08 -4.90 3.60
C ALA A 225 -6.55 -3.47 3.93
N ALA A 226 -5.85 -2.46 3.38
CA ALA A 226 -6.24 -1.06 3.54
C ALA A 226 -7.61 -0.79 2.92
N ALA A 227 -7.85 -1.21 1.68
CA ALA A 227 -9.14 -1.04 1.00
C ALA A 227 -10.27 -1.78 1.72
N LEU A 228 -10.00 -2.99 2.23
CA LEU A 228 -10.98 -3.80 2.96
C LEU A 228 -11.39 -3.14 4.28
N LEU A 229 -10.42 -2.67 5.06
CA LEU A 229 -10.67 -2.09 6.38
C LEU A 229 -11.17 -0.64 6.32
N MET A 230 -10.88 0.07 5.22
CA MET A 230 -11.26 1.47 5.03
C MET A 230 -11.97 1.65 3.68
N PRO A 231 -13.26 1.24 3.60
CA PRO A 231 -14.01 1.28 2.35
C PRO A 231 -14.10 2.70 1.78
N LYS A 232 -13.67 2.84 0.51
CA LYS A 232 -13.49 4.14 -0.16
C LYS A 232 -14.72 5.04 -0.10
N LEU A 233 -15.91 4.49 -0.41
CA LEU A 233 -17.16 5.24 -0.46
C LEU A 233 -17.55 5.89 0.88
N HIS A 234 -17.16 5.28 2.01
CA HIS A 234 -17.41 5.84 3.33
C HIS A 234 -16.37 6.88 3.70
N LEU A 235 -15.09 6.59 3.40
CA LEU A 235 -13.99 7.46 3.73
C LEU A 235 -14.08 8.80 2.97
N GLU A 236 -14.43 8.76 1.68
CA GLU A 236 -14.62 9.96 0.85
C GLU A 236 -15.69 10.90 1.44
N LYS A 237 -16.87 10.36 1.79
CA LYS A 237 -17.98 11.17 2.33
C LYS A 237 -17.61 11.91 3.61
N GLU A 238 -16.79 11.32 4.46
CA GLU A 238 -16.44 11.91 5.76
C GLU A 238 -15.37 13.01 5.67
N ILE A 239 -14.46 12.88 4.70
CA ILE A 239 -13.29 13.76 4.60
C ILE A 239 -13.53 14.92 3.62
N LEU A 240 -14.40 14.76 2.63
CA LEU A 240 -14.71 15.82 1.65
C LEU A 240 -15.35 17.07 2.29
N GLU A 241 -16.00 16.94 3.45
CA GLU A 241 -16.75 18.05 4.05
C GLU A 241 -15.89 19.00 4.90
N LYS A 242 -14.69 18.60 5.36
CA LYS A 242 -13.83 19.41 6.26
C LYS A 242 -12.34 19.14 6.07
N ARG A 243 -11.50 20.08 6.51
CA ARG A 243 -10.07 19.87 6.70
C ARG A 243 -9.84 19.16 8.03
N PRO A 244 -9.53 17.85 8.07
CA PRO A 244 -9.47 17.13 9.33
C PRO A 244 -8.15 17.41 10.05
N SER A 245 -8.21 17.56 11.38
CA SER A 245 -7.01 17.57 12.22
C SER A 245 -6.47 16.16 12.46
N LEU A 246 -5.19 16.02 12.80
CA LEU A 246 -4.60 14.72 13.17
C LEU A 246 -5.33 14.08 14.36
N GLU A 247 -5.81 14.88 15.31
CA GLU A 247 -6.61 14.40 16.44
C GLU A 247 -7.97 13.86 15.97
N GLN A 248 -8.64 14.55 15.03
CA GLN A 248 -9.90 14.07 14.45
C GLN A 248 -9.69 12.78 13.66
N LEU A 249 -8.62 12.69 12.87
CA LEU A 249 -8.25 11.48 12.15
C LEU A 249 -7.94 10.33 13.12
N GLU A 250 -7.28 10.60 14.25
CA GLU A 250 -7.00 9.58 15.25
C GLU A 250 -8.29 9.04 15.88
N GLN A 251 -9.19 9.94 16.25
CA GLN A 251 -10.50 9.56 16.79
C GLN A 251 -11.30 8.74 15.77
N LEU A 252 -11.29 9.13 14.50
CA LEU A 252 -11.96 8.41 13.42
C LEU A 252 -11.34 7.02 13.20
N ALA A 253 -10.01 6.94 13.17
CA ALA A 253 -9.25 5.71 12.98
C ALA A 253 -9.56 4.70 14.08
N HIS A 254 -9.52 5.12 15.35
CA HIS A 254 -9.69 4.22 16.49
C HIS A 254 -11.16 3.87 16.74
N LYS A 255 -12.07 4.85 16.69
CA LYS A 255 -13.48 4.63 17.09
C LYS A 255 -14.31 3.99 15.99
N LYS A 256 -14.10 4.39 14.73
CA LYS A 256 -14.96 3.96 13.61
C LYS A 256 -14.32 2.84 12.79
N TYR A 257 -13.11 3.06 12.28
CA TYR A 257 -12.48 2.10 11.37
C TYR A 257 -11.71 0.98 12.09
N ARG A 258 -11.32 1.22 13.36
CA ARG A 258 -10.47 0.33 14.17
C ARG A 258 -9.14 0.00 13.46
N VAL A 259 -8.51 1.04 12.91
CA VAL A 259 -7.20 1.01 12.24
C VAL A 259 -6.24 1.99 12.93
N SER A 260 -4.96 1.95 12.60
CA SER A 260 -4.02 2.95 13.11
C SER A 260 -4.25 4.31 12.45
N LEU A 261 -3.95 5.41 13.18
CA LEU A 261 -3.95 6.77 12.62
C LEU A 261 -3.14 6.83 11.31
N PHE A 262 -1.97 6.20 11.30
CA PHE A 262 -1.09 6.17 10.14
C PHE A 262 -1.78 5.51 8.92
N ALA A 263 -2.45 4.38 9.10
CA ALA A 263 -3.14 3.68 8.02
C ALA A 263 -4.30 4.53 7.45
N LEU A 264 -5.11 5.14 8.33
CA LEU A 264 -6.21 6.02 7.91
C LEU A 264 -5.70 7.27 7.20
N ALA A 265 -4.67 7.93 7.74
CA ALA A 265 -4.08 9.11 7.13
C ALA A 265 -3.46 8.79 5.77
N ASN A 266 -2.81 7.63 5.61
CA ASN A 266 -2.29 7.20 4.31
C ASN A 266 -3.42 6.95 3.30
N ALA A 267 -4.49 6.24 3.71
CA ALA A 267 -5.65 6.00 2.85
C ALA A 267 -6.34 7.30 2.43
N LEU A 268 -6.50 8.26 3.35
CA LEU A 268 -7.05 9.58 3.07
C LEU A 268 -6.34 10.27 1.91
N ILE A 269 -5.01 10.20 1.88
CA ILE A 269 -4.22 10.88 0.86
C ILE A 269 -4.41 10.24 -0.52
N GLU A 270 -4.48 8.90 -0.59
CA GLU A 270 -4.73 8.19 -1.83
C GLU A 270 -6.04 8.64 -2.51
N TYR A 271 -7.07 9.02 -1.74
CA TYR A 271 -8.38 9.39 -2.27
C TYR A 271 -8.59 10.90 -2.46
N THR A 272 -7.95 11.74 -1.64
CA THR A 272 -8.13 13.20 -1.68
C THR A 272 -7.17 13.91 -2.64
N GLY A 273 -6.24 13.18 -3.26
CA GLY A 273 -5.32 13.71 -4.27
C GLY A 273 -4.24 14.63 -3.69
N LYS A 274 -3.78 15.61 -4.48
CA LYS A 274 -2.57 16.44 -4.18
C LYS A 274 -2.69 17.37 -2.96
N ARG A 275 -3.83 17.39 -2.28
CA ARG A 275 -4.15 18.37 -1.23
C ARG A 275 -3.33 18.16 0.05
N TYR A 276 -3.02 16.90 0.35
CA TYR A 276 -2.33 16.52 1.58
C TYR A 276 -0.96 15.90 1.26
N THR A 277 -0.06 15.93 2.24
CA THR A 277 1.17 15.14 2.24
C THR A 277 1.42 14.65 3.65
N LEU A 278 1.66 13.36 3.84
CA LEU A 278 1.95 12.78 5.14
C LEU A 278 3.42 12.44 5.23
N VAL A 279 4.06 12.88 6.31
CA VAL A 279 5.48 12.68 6.57
C VAL A 279 5.63 11.98 7.91
N ASN A 280 6.46 10.94 7.95
CA ASN A 280 6.85 10.29 9.19
C ASN A 280 8.34 10.55 9.45
N THR A 281 8.68 11.04 10.64
CA THR A 281 10.04 11.43 11.03
C THR A 281 10.35 10.98 12.44
N GLY A 282 11.31 10.08 12.61
CA GLY A 282 11.90 9.70 13.90
C GLY A 282 13.17 10.47 14.25
N SER A 283 13.71 11.24 13.31
CA SER A 283 14.88 12.10 13.49
C SER A 283 14.73 13.39 12.70
N MET A 284 15.76 14.24 12.71
CA MET A 284 15.78 15.45 11.87
C MET A 284 15.80 15.12 10.36
N THR A 285 16.08 13.88 9.98
CA THR A 285 15.95 13.38 8.61
C THR A 285 14.56 12.77 8.41
N ILE A 286 13.95 13.07 7.26
CA ILE A 286 12.65 12.51 6.90
C ILE A 286 12.80 11.04 6.54
N ASP A 287 12.11 10.17 7.28
CA ASP A 287 12.17 8.72 7.06
C ASP A 287 11.35 8.30 5.85
N LYS A 288 10.15 8.88 5.71
CA LYS A 288 9.21 8.50 4.66
C LYS A 288 8.16 9.57 4.41
N THR A 289 7.81 9.72 3.14
CA THR A 289 6.74 10.60 2.67
C THR A 289 5.69 9.77 1.93
N PHE A 290 4.43 10.08 2.20
CA PHE A 290 3.26 9.45 1.62
C PHE A 290 2.45 10.51 0.91
N GLN A 291 2.17 10.21 -0.36
CA GLN A 291 1.68 11.08 -1.43
C GLN A 291 1.73 12.60 -1.14
N GLY A 292 2.74 13.24 -1.71
CA GLY A 292 2.74 14.64 -2.08
C GLY A 292 3.31 14.71 -3.48
N ASN A 293 2.72 15.52 -4.34
CA ASN A 293 3.22 15.70 -5.70
C ASN A 293 4.53 16.51 -5.69
N ARG A 294 4.73 17.31 -4.66
CA ARG A 294 5.86 18.19 -4.48
C ARG A 294 7.06 17.46 -3.89
N PRO A 295 8.28 17.70 -4.38
CA PRO A 295 9.50 17.15 -3.79
C PRO A 295 9.64 17.68 -2.36
N VAL A 296 9.62 16.79 -1.38
CA VAL A 296 9.79 17.13 0.04
C VAL A 296 11.29 17.26 0.33
N VAL A 297 11.67 18.17 1.23
CA VAL A 297 13.05 18.30 1.73
C VAL A 297 13.53 16.99 2.40
N GLU A 298 14.84 16.78 2.47
CA GLU A 298 15.40 15.59 3.16
C GLU A 298 15.53 15.79 4.67
N THR A 299 15.80 17.02 5.10
CA THR A 299 16.03 17.39 6.50
C THR A 299 14.98 18.40 6.94
N LEU A 300 14.43 18.19 8.13
CA LEU A 300 13.45 19.09 8.72
C LEU A 300 14.06 20.47 8.96
N HIS A 301 13.32 21.50 8.57
CA HIS A 301 13.69 22.87 8.90
C HIS A 301 13.59 23.08 10.43
N PRO A 302 14.57 23.73 11.10
CA PRO A 302 14.58 23.89 12.56
C PRO A 302 13.36 24.59 13.15
N HIS A 303 12.69 25.42 12.35
CA HIS A 303 11.48 26.15 12.74
C HIS A 303 10.17 25.44 12.38
N SER A 304 10.22 24.21 11.86
CA SER A 304 9.02 23.37 11.70
C SER A 304 8.50 22.91 13.07
N PHE A 305 7.19 22.66 13.18
CA PHE A 305 6.62 22.08 14.40
C PHE A 305 7.15 20.67 14.66
N ALA A 306 7.36 19.88 13.60
CA ALA A 306 7.98 18.56 13.68
C ALA A 306 9.38 18.60 14.30
N ALA A 307 10.25 19.51 13.84
CA ALA A 307 11.60 19.67 14.39
C ALA A 307 11.54 20.10 15.87
N GLY A 308 10.62 21.00 16.22
CA GLY A 308 10.42 21.42 17.61
C GLY A 308 10.01 20.27 18.52
N LEU A 309 9.09 19.41 18.06
CA LEU A 309 8.64 18.22 18.80
C LEU A 309 9.72 17.14 18.92
N LEU A 310 10.66 17.04 17.98
CA LEU A 310 11.79 16.09 18.07
C LEU A 310 12.93 16.63 18.94
N SER A 311 13.14 17.95 18.94
CA SER A 311 14.21 18.60 19.72
C SER A 311 13.88 18.67 21.21
N ASP A 312 12.60 18.82 21.55
CA ASP A 312 12.08 18.79 22.92
C ASP A 312 10.88 17.81 23.00
N PRO A 313 11.14 16.50 23.02
CA PRO A 313 10.10 15.48 22.94
C PRO A 313 9.20 15.47 24.18
N PRO A 314 7.89 15.72 24.03
CA PRO A 314 6.98 15.75 25.17
C PRO A 314 6.77 14.33 25.74
N ALA A 315 6.60 14.24 27.05
CA ALA A 315 6.34 12.97 27.74
C ALA A 315 4.99 12.33 27.36
N GLN A 316 4.04 13.14 26.88
CA GLN A 316 2.74 12.70 26.43
C GLN A 316 2.55 13.00 24.95
N LYS A 317 1.67 12.23 24.31
CA LYS A 317 1.28 12.45 22.93
C LYS A 317 0.76 13.88 22.75
N THR A 318 1.39 14.64 21.87
CA THR A 318 1.13 16.08 21.72
C THR A 318 1.10 16.44 20.25
N SER A 319 0.10 17.23 19.84
CA SER A 319 0.01 17.83 18.52
C SER A 319 0.31 19.33 18.54
N ARG A 320 0.93 19.84 17.47
CA ARG A 320 1.13 21.26 17.20
C ARG A 320 0.80 21.52 15.74
N GLY A 321 0.25 22.68 15.43
CA GLY A 321 -0.02 23.02 14.04
C GLY A 321 -0.27 24.50 13.78
N GLY A 322 -0.08 24.87 12.53
CA GLY A 322 -0.20 26.24 12.05
C GLY A 322 0.38 26.40 10.65
N TYR A 323 0.28 27.62 10.13
CA TYR A 323 0.90 27.96 8.84
C TYR A 323 2.39 28.19 8.99
N VAL A 324 3.16 27.54 8.13
CA VAL A 324 4.61 27.72 7.99
C VAL A 324 4.95 28.03 6.53
N PRO A 325 6.10 28.67 6.25
CA PRO A 325 6.61 28.78 4.88
C PRO A 325 6.69 27.40 4.22
N ALA A 326 6.16 27.26 3.00
CA ALA A 326 6.16 26.00 2.26
C ALA A 326 7.59 25.48 1.99
N SER A 327 8.58 26.38 1.97
CA SER A 327 10.00 26.05 1.84
C SER A 327 10.56 25.23 3.00
N TYR A 328 9.85 25.15 4.14
CA TYR A 328 10.25 24.27 5.24
C TYR A 328 10.06 22.80 4.90
N TRP A 329 9.18 22.50 3.95
CA TRP A 329 8.76 21.15 3.61
C TRP A 329 8.98 20.80 2.15
N PHE A 330 8.92 21.74 1.21
CA PHE A 330 8.98 21.46 -0.23
C PHE A 330 10.15 22.19 -0.91
N LEU A 331 10.88 21.46 -1.77
CA LEU A 331 12.00 21.99 -2.55
C LEU A 331 11.55 22.92 -3.69
N ASP A 332 10.29 22.81 -4.14
CA ASP A 332 9.70 23.63 -5.21
C ASP A 332 8.83 24.78 -4.67
N ALA A 333 8.99 25.15 -3.40
CA ALA A 333 8.21 26.21 -2.78
C ALA A 333 8.56 27.60 -3.32
N SER A 334 7.51 28.39 -3.63
CA SER A 334 7.71 29.81 -3.91
C SER A 334 7.90 30.60 -2.60
N PRO A 335 8.62 31.75 -2.61
CA PRO A 335 9.02 32.45 -1.39
C PRO A 335 7.87 32.87 -0.45
N GLU A 336 6.69 33.15 -1.00
CA GLU A 336 5.53 33.62 -0.24
C GLU A 336 4.52 32.50 0.07
N GLU A 337 4.74 31.30 -0.47
CA GLU A 337 3.82 30.19 -0.31
C GLU A 337 3.85 29.65 1.12
N LYS A 338 2.67 29.37 1.65
CA LYS A 338 2.49 28.75 2.96
C LYS A 338 1.86 27.39 2.81
N VAL A 339 2.27 26.50 3.69
CA VAL A 339 1.60 25.22 3.92
C VAL A 339 1.15 25.21 5.36
N TYR A 340 -0.01 24.60 5.62
CA TYR A 340 -0.33 24.33 7.01
C TYR A 340 0.26 22.98 7.40
N GLU A 341 1.07 23.03 8.43
CA GLU A 341 1.69 21.88 9.07
C GLU A 341 0.89 21.52 10.33
N GLU A 342 0.52 20.25 10.47
CA GLU A 342 0.09 19.68 11.74
C GLU A 342 0.96 18.47 12.06
N SER A 343 1.66 18.51 13.19
CA SER A 343 2.61 17.49 13.61
C SER A 343 2.21 16.92 14.95
N MET A 344 2.24 15.60 15.07
CA MET A 344 1.89 14.86 16.28
C MET A 344 3.05 13.94 16.69
N TYR A 345 3.61 14.17 17.88
CA TYR A 345 4.62 13.29 18.47
C TYR A 345 3.96 12.14 19.21
N ASN A 346 4.42 10.91 18.96
CA ASN A 346 4.03 9.74 19.73
C ASN A 346 5.24 9.21 20.55
N PRO A 347 5.23 9.31 21.88
CA PRO A 347 6.33 8.85 22.73
C PRO A 347 6.56 7.34 22.67
N GLU A 348 5.54 6.55 22.33
CA GLU A 348 5.67 5.09 22.16
C GLU A 348 6.63 4.72 21.03
N PHE A 349 6.64 5.53 19.96
CA PHE A 349 7.47 5.27 18.77
C PHE A 349 8.68 6.19 18.67
N GLY A 350 8.77 7.22 19.52
CA GLY A 350 9.81 8.24 19.42
C GLY A 350 9.79 8.97 18.07
N ALA A 351 8.60 9.14 17.48
CA ALA A 351 8.46 9.67 16.12
C ALA A 351 7.31 10.68 16.01
N VAL A 352 7.45 11.57 15.03
CA VAL A 352 6.45 12.56 14.66
C VAL A 352 5.77 12.15 13.36
N LEU A 353 4.43 12.14 13.39
CA LEU A 353 3.60 12.08 12.19
C LEU A 353 3.14 13.49 11.83
N THR A 354 3.41 13.92 10.60
CA THR A 354 3.07 15.26 10.12
C THR A 354 2.13 15.21 8.93
N LEU A 355 0.98 15.88 9.04
CA LEU A 355 0.04 16.11 7.95
C LEU A 355 0.21 17.54 7.42
N LEU A 356 0.67 17.66 6.19
CA LEU A 356 0.76 18.92 5.47
C LEU A 356 -0.50 19.11 4.63
N THR A 357 -1.12 20.28 4.69
CA THR A 357 -2.25 20.65 3.82
C THR A 357 -1.88 21.86 2.96
N ALA A 358 -1.91 21.71 1.64
CA ALA A 358 -1.81 22.83 0.71
C ALA A 358 -3.18 23.52 0.56
N GLU A 359 -3.18 24.83 0.43
CA GLU A 359 -4.37 25.56 -0.04
C GLU A 359 -4.57 25.26 -1.53
N ILE A 360 -5.82 25.01 -1.92
CA ILE A 360 -6.21 24.74 -3.32
C ILE A 360 -6.51 26.07 -4.00
#